data_AF-A0A0D0AHV4-F1
#
_entry.id   AF-A0A0D0AHV4-F1
#
_cell.length_a   1.000
_cell.length_b   1.000
_cell.length_c   1.000
_cell.angle_alpha   90.00
_cell.angle_beta   90.00
_cell.angle_gamma   90.00
#
_symmetry.space_group_name_H-M   'P 1'
#
loop_
_entity.id
_entity.type
_entity.pdbx_description
1 polymer ?
#
loop_
_entity_poly.entity_id
_entity_poly.type
_entity_poly.pdbx_seq_one_letter_code
_entity_poly.pdbx_strand_id
1 'polypeptide(L)' 'LDLSTMPYAAGAGLNTEKQCLLGTRTDVISQITTWINDKNAAQRVLWLSGPAGTGKSAIAHTIANWFNDLGELGSCFCF' A
#
# COMPACT_ATOMS: atom_id res chain seq x y z
N LEU A 1 -0.65 19.12 10.59
CA LEU A 1 -1.31 17.89 11.08
C LEU A 1 -0.24 16.81 11.07
N ASP A 2 0.21 16.36 12.23
CA ASP A 2 1.20 15.30 12.32
C ASP A 2 0.48 13.95 12.36
N LEU A 3 0.60 13.17 11.29
CA LEU A 3 -0.03 11.86 11.17
C LEU A 3 0.74 10.78 11.93
N SER A 4 1.99 11.06 12.34
CA SER A 4 2.84 10.09 13.03
C SER A 4 2.40 9.81 14.48
N THR A 5 1.61 10.71 15.08
CA THR A 5 1.10 10.57 16.45
C THR A 5 -0.28 9.90 16.53
N MET A 6 -0.85 9.42 15.42
CA MET A 6 -2.14 8.74 15.44
C MET A 6 -2.00 7.34 16.07
N PRO A 7 -2.86 6.98 17.04
CA PRO A 7 -2.79 5.67 17.69
C PRO A 7 -3.14 4.56 16.68
N TYR A 8 -2.18 3.67 16.43
CA TYR A 8 -2.39 2.46 15.65
C TYR A 8 -2.88 1.33 16.56
N ALA A 9 -3.81 0.52 16.03
CA ALA A 9 -4.15 -0.75 16.66
C ALA A 9 -2.89 -1.64 16.73
N ALA A 10 -2.77 -2.47 17.77
CA ALA A 10 -1.65 -3.39 17.89
C ALA A 10 -1.56 -4.29 16.64
N GLY A 11 -0.39 -4.31 16.00
CA GLY A 11 -0.16 -5.06 14.77
C GLY A 11 -0.66 -4.39 13.48
N ALA A 12 -1.23 -3.18 13.55
CA ALA A 12 -1.55 -2.37 12.38
C ALA A 12 -0.36 -1.51 11.97
N GLY A 13 -0.12 -1.42 10.67
CA GLY A 13 0.90 -0.55 10.09
C GLY A 13 1.75 -1.27 9.04
N LEU A 14 2.79 -0.61 8.57
CA LEU A 14 3.72 -1.20 7.61
C LEU A 14 4.49 -2.35 8.28
N ASN A 15 4.46 -3.53 7.66
CA ASN A 15 5.30 -4.66 7.99
C ASN A 15 5.96 -5.18 6.71
N THR A 16 7.28 -5.11 6.65
CA THR A 16 8.06 -5.49 5.46
C THR A 16 8.07 -7.00 5.21
N GLU A 17 7.83 -7.82 6.22
CA GLU A 17 7.73 -9.28 6.10
C GLU A 17 6.42 -9.73 5.45
N LYS A 18 5.40 -8.85 5.41
CA LYS A 18 4.09 -9.13 4.84
C LYS A 18 3.94 -8.67 3.39
N GLN A 19 5.02 -8.21 2.75
CA GLN A 19 5.01 -7.80 1.36
C GLN A 19 4.72 -8.97 0.40
N CYS A 20 4.33 -8.65 -0.83
CA CYS A 20 4.33 -9.62 -1.91
C CYS A 20 5.70 -10.28 -2.07
N LEU A 21 5.70 -11.58 -2.36
CA LEU A 21 6.92 -12.30 -2.71
C LEU A 21 7.52 -11.69 -3.98
N LEU A 22 8.84 -11.68 -4.05
CA LEU A 22 9.58 -11.13 -5.19
C LEU A 22 9.09 -11.75 -6.51
N GLY A 23 8.80 -10.90 -7.50
CA GLY A 23 8.31 -11.32 -8.81
C GLY A 23 6.84 -11.72 -8.87
N THR A 24 6.08 -11.61 -7.77
CA THR A 24 4.62 -11.85 -7.77
C THR A 24 3.85 -10.54 -7.80
N ARG A 25 2.61 -10.58 -8.33
CA ARG A 25 1.68 -9.43 -8.35
C ARG A 25 2.22 -8.17 -9.02
N THR A 26 3.27 -8.30 -9.84
CA THR A 26 3.98 -7.21 -10.52
C THR A 26 3.04 -6.33 -11.33
N ASP A 27 2.11 -6.93 -12.06
CA ASP A 27 1.17 -6.20 -12.92
C ASP A 27 0.23 -5.31 -12.10
N VAL A 28 -0.29 -5.82 -10.98
CA VAL A 28 -1.19 -5.07 -10.10
C VAL A 28 -0.43 -3.96 -9.39
N ILE A 29 0.78 -4.26 -8.89
CA ILE A 29 1.64 -3.25 -8.26
C ILE A 29 1.95 -2.12 -9.25
N SER A 30 2.35 -2.46 -10.46
CA SER A 30 2.66 -1.50 -11.53
C SER A 30 1.45 -0.63 -11.90
N GLN A 31 0.26 -1.23 -12.01
CA GLN A 31 -0.97 -0.48 -12.28
C GLN A 31 -1.29 0.51 -11.16
N ILE A 32 -1.20 0.09 -9.90
CA ILE A 32 -1.48 0.96 -8.75
C ILE A 32 -0.47 2.11 -8.70
N THR A 33 0.82 1.85 -8.93
CA THR A 33 1.82 2.91 -8.83
C THR A 33 1.81 3.85 -10.02
N THR A 34 1.47 3.36 -11.20
CA THR A 34 1.19 4.23 -12.35
C THR A 34 0.01 5.14 -12.05
N TRP A 35 -1.06 4.61 -11.47
CA TRP A 35 -2.23 5.38 -11.08
C TRP A 35 -1.91 6.44 -10.00
N ILE A 36 -1.14 6.10 -8.96
CA ILE A 36 -0.75 7.06 -7.90
C ILE A 36 0.05 8.23 -8.49
N ASN A 37 0.92 7.95 -9.46
CA ASN A 37 1.79 8.94 -10.07
C ASN A 37 1.14 9.73 -11.22
N ASP A 38 -0.07 9.37 -11.66
CA ASP A 38 -0.78 10.11 -12.69
C ASP A 38 -1.38 11.40 -12.12
N LYS A 39 -0.72 12.52 -12.43
CA LYS A 39 -1.14 13.86 -12.01
C LYS A 39 -2.47 14.30 -12.63
N ASN A 40 -2.90 13.66 -13.72
CA ASN A 40 -4.14 13.97 -14.42
C ASN A 40 -5.31 13.10 -13.96
N ALA A 41 -5.05 12.07 -13.13
CA ALA A 41 -6.11 11.22 -12.60
C ALA A 41 -7.03 12.02 -11.68
N ALA A 42 -8.33 12.02 -12.02
CA ALA A 42 -9.37 12.63 -11.18
C ALA A 42 -9.69 11.77 -9.95
N GLN A 43 -9.50 10.45 -10.06
CA GLN A 43 -9.76 9.48 -8.99
C GLN A 43 -8.69 9.58 -7.91
N ARG A 44 -9.11 9.68 -6.65
CA ARG A 44 -8.23 9.72 -5.46
C ARG A 44 -8.35 8.48 -4.56
N VAL A 45 -9.26 7.58 -4.89
CA VAL A 45 -9.54 6.35 -4.14
C VAL A 45 -9.46 5.17 -5.10
N LEU A 46 -8.64 4.20 -4.74
CA LEU A 46 -8.54 2.91 -5.43
C LEU A 46 -9.12 1.82 -4.53
N TRP A 47 -9.99 0.98 -5.08
CA TRP A 47 -10.59 -0.14 -4.38
C TRP A 47 -10.01 -1.46 -4.89
N LEU A 48 -9.21 -2.13 -4.06
CA LEU A 48 -8.64 -3.44 -4.37
C LEU A 48 -9.50 -4.56 -3.77
N SER A 49 -10.31 -5.22 -4.59
CA SER A 49 -11.17 -6.34 -4.17
C SER A 49 -10.70 -7.70 -4.66
N GLY A 50 -11.07 -8.74 -3.92
CA GLY A 50 -10.84 -10.13 -4.29
C GLY A 50 -11.15 -11.08 -3.13
N PRO A 51 -11.19 -12.40 -3.38
CA PRO A 51 -11.48 -13.41 -2.35
C PRO A 51 -10.56 -13.31 -1.12
N ALA A 52 -10.99 -13.88 0.00
CA ALA A 52 -10.14 -14.01 1.18
C ALA A 52 -8.87 -14.82 0.84
N GLY A 53 -7.73 -14.47 1.46
CA GLY A 53 -6.46 -15.19 1.26
C GLY A 53 -5.72 -14.89 -0.05
N THR A 54 -6.20 -13.99 -0.91
CA THR A 54 -5.53 -13.70 -2.21
C THR A 54 -4.35 -12.73 -2.14
N GLY A 55 -3.98 -12.26 -0.95
CA GLY A 55 -2.82 -11.40 -0.75
C GLY A 55 -3.08 -9.90 -0.94
N LYS A 56 -4.32 -9.42 -0.76
CA LYS A 56 -4.65 -7.98 -0.82
C LYS A 56 -3.85 -7.15 0.18
N SER A 57 -3.78 -7.60 1.45
CA SER A 57 -2.92 -6.97 2.46
C SER A 57 -1.45 -6.95 2.04
N ALA A 58 -0.97 -8.02 1.40
CA ALA A 58 0.41 -8.08 0.95
C ALA A 58 0.72 -7.03 -0.13
N ILE A 59 -0.22 -6.80 -1.06
CA ILE A 59 -0.12 -5.70 -2.03
C ILE A 59 -0.09 -4.35 -1.32
N ALA A 60 -0.94 -4.13 -0.32
CA ALA A 60 -0.95 -2.89 0.46
C ALA A 60 0.39 -2.66 1.18
N HIS A 61 0.97 -3.69 1.80
CA HIS A 61 2.30 -3.60 2.41
C HIS A 61 3.40 -3.31 1.40
N THR A 62 3.38 -3.91 0.21
CA THR A 62 4.36 -3.63 -0.84
C THR A 62 4.28 -2.19 -1.34
N ILE A 63 3.07 -1.70 -1.61
CA ILE A 63 2.88 -0.30 -2.05
C ILE A 63 3.31 0.66 -0.94
N ALA A 64 2.88 0.42 0.31
CA ALA A 64 3.26 1.26 1.44
C ALA A 64 4.78 1.26 1.66
N ASN A 65 5.46 0.11 1.56
CA ASN A 65 6.92 0.06 1.67
C ASN A 65 7.60 0.88 0.57
N TRP A 66 7.15 0.74 -0.67
CA TRP A 66 7.75 1.49 -1.78
C TRP A 66 7.65 3.01 -1.57
N PHE A 67 6.48 3.53 -1.19
CA PHE A 67 6.35 4.97 -0.90
C PHE A 67 7.04 5.38 0.40
N ASN A 68 7.21 4.47 1.37
CA ASN A 68 8.01 4.72 2.57
C ASN A 68 9.49 4.91 2.21
N ASP A 69 10.02 4.05 1.35
CA ASP A 69 11.41 4.12 0.87
C ASP A 69 11.67 5.39 0.05
N LEU A 70 10.63 5.93 -0.62
CA LEU A 70 10.68 7.22 -1.32
C LEU A 70 10.53 8.44 -0.39
N GLY A 71 10.14 8.25 0.87
CA GLY A 71 9.81 9.34 1.80
C GLY A 71 8.50 10.06 1.48
N GLU A 72 7.61 9.42 0.70
CA GLU A 72 6.35 9.97 0.20
C GLU A 72 5.12 9.32 0.86
N LEU A 73 5.31 8.31 1.71
CA LEU A 73 4.22 7.66 2.44
C LEU A 73 3.63 8.63 3.49
N GLY A 74 2.39 9.06 3.27
CA GLY A 74 1.66 9.85 4.28
C GLY A 74 1.24 9.01 5.50
N SER A 75 0.66 7.84 5.28
CA SER A 75 0.20 6.90 6.32
C SER A 75 -0.16 5.54 5.69
N CYS A 76 0.02 4.42 6.41
CA CYS A 76 -0.57 3.11 6.08
C CYS A 76 -1.23 2.54 7.33
N PHE A 77 -2.45 2.05 7.17
CA PHE A 77 -3.17 1.24 8.16
C PHE A 77 -3.51 -0.09 7.50
N CYS A 78 -2.76 -1.12 7.88
CA CYS A 78 -2.67 -2.38 7.15
C CYS A 78 -2.50 -3.53 8.18
N PHE A 79 -3.16 -4.68 7.97
CA PHE A 79 -3.08 -5.87 8.84
C PHE A 79 -2.61 -7.11 8.07
#